data_AF-A0A396ZUP8-F1
#
_entry.id   AF-A0A396ZUP8-F1
#
_cell.length_a   1.000
_cell.length_b   1.000
_cell.length_c   1.000
_cell.angle_alpha   90.00
_cell.angle_beta   90.00
_cell.angle_gamma   90.00
#
_symmetry.space_group_name_H-M   'P 1'
#
loop_
_entity.id
_entity.type
_entity.pdbx_description
1 polymer ?
#
loop_
_entity_poly.entity_id
_entity_poly.type
_entity_poly.pdbx_seq_one_letter_code
_entity_poly.pdbx_strand_id
1 'polypeptide(L)'
;MGKNKAAAEKKLKKAAKEAVASGREIKRERNDLKRKANQVPDRLVSFKTIHYLDEPDVENLDAIRKSLIEKLQATQRVNERFKRDLVRLNGTVGSIRIKCVLDKIVEVQTNLAVASSFLAEEINSALLPKPVPVVEKKPKLSEQEELAEFFANP
;
A
#
# COMPACT_ATOMS: atom_id res chain seq x y z
N MET A 1 14.48 49.33 -14.60
CA MET A 1 13.55 48.40 -13.91
C MET A 1 13.33 47.04 -14.62
N GLY A 2 13.86 46.78 -15.83
CA GLY A 2 13.51 45.58 -16.62
C GLY A 2 14.19 44.25 -16.24
N LYS A 3 15.37 44.26 -15.62
CA LYS A 3 16.13 43.03 -15.31
C LYS A 3 15.48 42.15 -14.22
N ASN A 4 14.73 42.76 -13.31
CA ASN A 4 14.07 42.03 -12.20
C ASN A 4 12.80 41.28 -12.65
N LYS A 5 12.09 41.78 -13.68
CA LYS A 5 10.90 41.11 -14.24
C LYS A 5 11.26 39.82 -14.97
N ALA A 6 12.31 39.84 -15.80
CA ALA A 6 12.74 38.65 -16.55
C ALA A 6 13.24 37.53 -15.62
N ALA A 7 13.92 37.89 -14.52
CA ALA A 7 14.36 36.92 -13.52
C ALA A 7 13.19 36.30 -12.74
N ALA A 8 12.17 37.09 -12.40
CA ALA A 8 10.95 36.60 -11.74
C ALA A 8 10.14 35.67 -12.67
N GLU A 9 10.02 36.00 -13.94
CA GLU A 9 9.32 35.18 -14.94
C GLU A 9 10.02 33.83 -15.17
N LYS A 10 11.36 33.82 -15.17
CA LYS A 10 12.15 32.58 -15.28
C LYS A 10 11.98 31.68 -14.04
N LYS A 11 11.90 32.26 -12.84
CA LYS A 11 11.63 31.51 -11.60
C LYS A 11 10.22 30.92 -11.58
N LEU A 12 9.21 31.68 -12.01
CA LEU A 12 7.83 31.17 -12.13
C LEU A 12 7.72 30.04 -13.14
N LYS A 13 8.36 30.15 -14.31
CA LYS A 13 8.40 29.07 -15.31
C LYS A 13 9.10 27.81 -14.79
N LYS A 14 10.13 27.96 -13.94
CA LYS A 14 10.82 26.83 -13.31
C LYS A 14 9.93 26.15 -12.25
N ALA A 15 9.32 26.93 -11.36
CA ALA A 15 8.39 26.42 -10.34
C ALA A 15 7.17 25.74 -10.96
N ALA A 16 6.63 26.27 -12.07
CA ALA A 16 5.53 25.63 -12.79
C ALA A 16 5.94 24.27 -13.39
N LYS A 17 7.16 24.15 -13.93
CA LYS A 17 7.68 22.87 -14.44
C LYS A 17 7.89 21.85 -13.32
N GLU A 18 8.40 22.29 -12.17
CA GLU A 18 8.61 21.44 -10.99
C GLU A 18 7.27 20.97 -10.39
N ALA A 19 6.27 21.86 -10.29
CA ALA A 19 4.92 21.49 -9.86
C ALA A 19 4.24 20.50 -10.82
N VAL A 20 4.43 20.66 -12.13
CA VAL A 20 3.95 19.70 -13.14
C VAL A 20 4.67 18.35 -13.03
N ALA A 21 5.97 18.34 -12.75
CA ALA A 21 6.73 17.11 -12.53
C ALA A 21 6.27 16.39 -11.25
N SER A 22 6.13 17.11 -10.13
CA SER A 22 5.63 16.58 -8.86
C SER A 22 4.19 16.04 -8.99
N GLY A 23 3.30 16.76 -9.68
CA GLY A 23 1.94 16.28 -9.94
C GLY A 23 1.88 15.03 -10.83
N ARG A 24 2.87 14.84 -11.72
CA ARG A 24 3.03 13.60 -12.51
C ARG A 24 3.54 12.45 -11.65
N GLU A 25 4.46 12.72 -10.74
CA GLU A 25 5.04 11.72 -9.82
C GLU A 25 4.00 11.19 -8.85
N ILE A 26 3.23 12.06 -8.21
CA ILE A 26 2.09 11.69 -7.35
C ILE A 26 1.06 10.85 -8.12
N LYS A 27 0.82 11.19 -9.40
CA LYS A 27 -0.08 10.39 -10.27
C LYS A 27 0.47 9.01 -10.58
N ARG A 28 1.78 8.87 -10.77
CA ARG A 28 2.43 7.58 -11.03
C ARG A 28 2.38 6.70 -9.79
N GLU A 29 2.82 7.24 -8.65
CA GLU A 29 2.81 6.55 -7.36
C GLU A 29 1.40 6.08 -6.98
N ARG A 30 0.39 6.94 -7.19
CA ARG A 30 -1.03 6.58 -7.05
C ARG A 30 -1.47 5.46 -8.00
N ASN A 31 -1.01 5.48 -9.25
CA ASN A 31 -1.35 4.43 -10.22
C ASN A 31 -0.65 3.11 -9.90
N ASP A 32 0.57 3.14 -9.39
CA ASP A 32 1.30 1.96 -8.96
C ASP A 32 0.64 1.34 -7.72
N LEU A 33 0.21 2.18 -6.77
CA LEU A 33 -0.61 1.75 -5.63
C LEU A 33 -1.96 1.16 -6.09
N LYS A 34 -2.61 1.75 -7.10
CA LYS A 34 -3.82 1.15 -7.70
C LYS A 34 -3.55 -0.19 -8.38
N ARG A 35 -2.41 -0.33 -9.06
CA ARG A 35 -2.00 -1.60 -9.68
C ARG A 35 -1.74 -2.66 -8.63
N LYS A 36 -1.06 -2.31 -7.53
CA LYS A 36 -0.87 -3.19 -6.37
C LYS A 36 -2.20 -3.53 -5.67
N ALA A 37 -3.10 -2.56 -5.51
CA ALA A 37 -4.42 -2.79 -4.92
C ALA A 37 -5.32 -3.71 -5.76
N ASN A 38 -5.16 -3.66 -7.08
CA ASN A 38 -5.86 -4.55 -7.99
C ASN A 38 -5.19 -5.92 -8.11
N GLN A 39 -3.97 -6.10 -7.57
CA GLN A 39 -3.40 -7.42 -7.34
C GLN A 39 -3.95 -7.93 -6.01
N VAL A 40 -4.89 -8.86 -6.09
CA VAL A 40 -5.20 -9.72 -4.95
C VAL A 40 -3.91 -10.48 -4.62
N PRO A 41 -3.46 -10.53 -3.35
CA PRO A 41 -2.27 -11.32 -3.02
C PRO A 41 -2.46 -12.76 -3.48
N ASP A 42 -1.53 -13.26 -4.29
CA ASP A 42 -1.59 -14.60 -4.90
C ASP A 42 -1.68 -15.73 -3.86
N ARG A 43 -1.36 -15.44 -2.60
CA ARG A 43 -1.52 -16.37 -1.47
C ARG A 43 -1.82 -15.61 -0.17
N LEU A 44 -3.00 -15.86 0.42
CA LEU A 44 -3.30 -15.43 1.77
C LEU A 44 -2.55 -16.33 2.76
N VAL A 45 -1.84 -15.73 3.72
CA VAL A 45 -1.22 -16.45 4.83
C VAL A 45 -2.34 -16.89 5.78
N SER A 46 -2.37 -18.16 6.13
CA SER A 46 -3.37 -18.72 7.05
C SER A 46 -3.09 -18.32 8.49
N PHE A 47 -4.15 -18.13 9.28
CA PHE A 47 -4.05 -17.89 10.72
C PHE A 47 -3.49 -19.08 11.52
N LYS A 48 -3.34 -20.26 10.90
CA LYS A 48 -2.64 -21.42 11.50
C LYS A 48 -1.19 -21.14 11.91
N THR A 49 -0.60 -20.04 11.42
CA THR A 49 0.74 -19.63 11.87
C THR A 49 0.77 -19.18 13.34
N ILE A 50 -0.38 -18.90 13.95
CA ILE A 50 -0.50 -18.54 15.37
C ILE A 50 -0.73 -19.82 16.17
N HIS A 51 0.27 -20.26 16.94
CA HIS A 51 0.31 -21.57 17.58
C HIS A 51 -0.62 -21.78 18.78
N TYR A 52 -1.34 -20.73 19.21
CA TYR A 52 -2.34 -20.81 20.29
C TYR A 52 -3.78 -20.72 19.79
N LEU A 53 -4.00 -20.64 18.47
CA LEU A 53 -5.35 -20.65 17.91
C LEU A 53 -5.80 -22.08 17.65
N ASP A 54 -6.99 -22.41 18.16
CA ASP A 54 -7.65 -23.67 17.84
C ASP A 54 -8.24 -23.60 16.42
N GLU A 55 -8.44 -24.77 15.81
CA GLU A 55 -8.94 -24.87 14.43
C GLU A 55 -10.26 -24.10 14.18
N PRO A 56 -11.26 -24.11 15.08
CA PRO A 56 -12.49 -23.32 14.88
C PRO A 56 -12.26 -21.81 14.82
N ASP A 57 -11.29 -21.30 15.60
CA ASP A 57 -10.96 -19.87 15.60
C ASP A 57 -10.24 -19.49 14.30
N VAL A 58 -9.35 -20.35 13.81
CA VAL A 58 -8.69 -20.19 12.51
C VAL A 58 -9.73 -20.13 11.39
N GLU A 59 -10.66 -21.09 11.34
CA GLU A 59 -11.71 -21.13 10.32
C GLU A 59 -12.60 -19.88 10.35
N ASN A 60 -12.98 -19.43 11.55
CA ASN A 60 -13.76 -18.22 11.73
C ASN A 60 -13.01 -16.96 11.25
N LEU A 61 -11.73 -16.82 11.60
CA LEU A 61 -10.91 -15.68 11.17
C LEU A 61 -10.68 -15.68 9.65
N ASP A 62 -10.43 -16.84 9.05
CA ASP A 62 -10.31 -16.99 7.60
C ASP A 62 -11.63 -16.63 6.89
N ALA A 63 -12.78 -17.04 7.44
CA ALA A 63 -14.10 -16.67 6.93
C ALA A 63 -14.36 -15.16 7.04
N ILE A 64 -14.02 -14.53 8.17
CA ILE A 64 -14.14 -13.08 8.39
C ILE A 64 -13.26 -12.33 7.38
N ARG A 65 -11.99 -12.76 7.23
CA ARG A 65 -11.04 -12.14 6.29
C ARG A 65 -11.56 -12.20 4.86
N LYS A 66 -12.03 -13.38 4.42
CA LYS A 66 -12.60 -13.56 3.08
C LYS A 66 -13.82 -12.66 2.86
N SER A 67 -14.76 -12.66 3.80
CA SER A 67 -15.96 -11.80 3.77
C SER A 67 -15.62 -10.32 3.68
N LEU A 68 -14.59 -9.87 4.41
CA LEU A 68 -14.14 -8.48 4.38
C LEU A 68 -13.55 -8.09 3.01
N ILE A 69 -12.71 -8.94 2.43
CA ILE A 69 -12.14 -8.74 1.09
C ILE A 69 -13.27 -8.68 0.04
N GLU A 70 -14.23 -9.60 0.08
CA GLU A 70 -15.36 -9.64 -0.85
C GLU A 70 -16.22 -8.38 -0.76
N LYS A 71 -16.55 -7.90 0.45
CA LYS A 71 -17.34 -6.67 0.66
C LYS A 71 -16.60 -5.43 0.15
N LEU A 72 -15.29 -5.34 0.35
CA LEU A 72 -14.47 -4.25 -0.19
C LEU A 72 -14.47 -4.26 -1.72
N GLN A 73 -14.24 -5.42 -2.35
CA GLN A 73 -14.27 -5.56 -3.81
C GLN A 73 -15.66 -5.24 -4.39
N ALA A 74 -16.74 -5.70 -3.74
CA ALA A 74 -18.10 -5.37 -4.16
C ALA A 74 -18.36 -3.86 -4.12
N THR A 75 -17.92 -3.19 -3.05
CA THR A 75 -18.04 -1.73 -2.89
C THR A 75 -17.25 -0.99 -3.97
N GLN A 76 -16.04 -1.45 -4.30
CA GLN A 76 -15.24 -0.90 -5.39
C GLN A 76 -15.98 -1.00 -6.73
N ARG A 77 -16.54 -2.18 -7.07
CA ARG A 77 -17.31 -2.39 -8.31
C ARG A 77 -18.53 -1.46 -8.41
N VAL A 78 -19.28 -1.29 -7.32
CA VAL A 78 -20.43 -0.38 -7.27
C VAL A 78 -20.00 1.07 -7.52
N ASN A 79 -18.94 1.51 -6.83
CA ASN A 79 -18.41 2.86 -7.01
C ASN A 79 -17.89 3.12 -8.42
N GLU A 80 -17.22 2.14 -9.04
CA GLU A 80 -16.75 2.24 -10.43
C GLU A 80 -17.91 2.37 -11.41
N ARG A 81 -18.97 1.58 -11.21
CA ARG A 81 -20.19 1.66 -12.03
C ARG A 81 -20.86 3.03 -11.88
N PHE A 82 -21.08 3.49 -10.65
CA PHE A 82 -21.66 4.79 -10.37
C PHE A 82 -20.89 5.93 -11.03
N LYS A 83 -19.55 5.92 -10.89
CA LYS A 83 -18.68 6.89 -11.57
C LYS A 83 -18.83 6.84 -13.08
N ARG A 84 -18.85 5.64 -13.68
CA ARG A 84 -18.97 5.47 -15.14
C ARG A 84 -20.28 6.06 -15.65
N ASP A 85 -21.38 5.78 -14.96
CA ASP A 85 -22.71 6.31 -15.31
C ASP A 85 -22.75 7.83 -15.16
N LEU A 86 -22.15 8.37 -14.10
CA LEU A 86 -22.09 9.81 -13.86
C LEU A 86 -21.19 10.54 -14.88
N VAL A 87 -20.08 9.93 -15.32
CA VAL A 87 -19.24 10.45 -16.42
C VAL A 87 -20.04 10.49 -17.71
N ARG A 88 -20.78 9.43 -18.04
CA ARG A 88 -21.61 9.37 -19.24
C ARG A 88 -22.66 10.48 -19.23
N LEU A 89 -23.38 10.64 -18.12
CA LEU A 89 -24.37 11.70 -17.96
C LEU A 89 -23.72 13.08 -18.15
N ASN A 90 -22.59 13.33 -17.50
CA ASN A 90 -21.92 14.63 -17.58
C ASN A 90 -21.41 14.96 -18.98
N GLY A 91 -21.08 13.94 -19.79
CA GLY A 91 -20.73 14.13 -21.20
C GLY A 91 -21.86 14.74 -22.02
N THR A 92 -23.11 14.53 -21.62
CA THR A 92 -24.30 15.09 -22.29
C THR A 92 -24.66 16.48 -21.78
N VAL A 93 -24.61 16.71 -20.45
CA VAL A 93 -25.08 17.98 -19.85
C VAL A 93 -23.98 19.01 -19.56
N GLY A 94 -22.70 18.62 -19.55
CA GLY A 94 -21.58 19.55 -19.31
C GLY A 94 -21.63 20.25 -17.93
N SER A 95 -22.24 19.63 -16.93
CA SER A 95 -22.49 20.26 -15.63
C SER A 95 -21.24 20.37 -14.76
N ILE A 96 -20.90 21.59 -14.35
CA ILE A 96 -19.78 21.86 -13.42
C ILE A 96 -20.01 21.16 -12.07
N ARG A 97 -21.26 21.12 -11.59
CA ARG A 97 -21.60 20.46 -10.32
C ARG A 97 -21.31 18.96 -10.37
N ILE A 98 -21.69 18.30 -11.48
CA ILE A 98 -21.41 16.88 -11.67
C ILE A 98 -19.90 16.65 -11.77
N LYS A 99 -19.16 17.54 -12.44
CA LYS A 99 -17.70 17.48 -12.49
C LYS A 99 -17.06 17.53 -11.09
N CYS A 100 -17.50 18.44 -10.21
CA CYS A 100 -17.00 18.50 -8.83
C CYS A 100 -17.31 17.22 -8.04
N VAL A 101 -18.48 16.62 -8.24
CA VAL A 101 -18.83 15.34 -7.61
C VAL A 101 -17.93 14.20 -8.13
N LEU A 102 -17.68 14.16 -9.44
CA LEU A 102 -16.76 13.19 -10.04
C LEU A 102 -15.35 13.29 -9.46
N ASP A 103 -14.84 14.49 -9.24
CA ASP A 103 -13.51 14.71 -8.64
C ASP A 103 -13.45 14.15 -7.20
N LYS A 104 -14.49 14.39 -6.38
CA LYS A 104 -14.61 13.80 -5.03
C LYS A 104 -14.72 12.28 -5.05
N ILE A 105 -15.48 11.72 -5.98
CA ILE A 105 -15.60 10.25 -6.13
C ILE A 105 -14.25 9.64 -6.47
N VAL A 106 -13.45 10.29 -7.32
CA VAL A 106 -12.11 9.82 -7.66
C VAL A 106 -11.20 9.80 -6.43
N GLU A 107 -11.29 10.80 -5.56
CA GLU A 107 -10.53 10.85 -4.30
C GLU A 107 -10.93 9.69 -3.37
N VAL A 108 -12.23 9.51 -3.10
CA VAL A 108 -12.75 8.42 -2.27
C VAL A 108 -12.36 7.05 -2.83
N GLN A 109 -12.47 6.85 -4.15
CA GLN A 109 -12.04 5.60 -4.80
C GLN A 109 -10.55 5.34 -4.62
N THR A 110 -9.73 6.38 -4.59
CA THR A 110 -8.29 6.24 -4.40
C THR A 110 -8.00 5.78 -2.97
N ASN A 111 -8.65 6.38 -1.98
CA ASN A 111 -8.50 5.98 -0.57
C ASN A 111 -8.99 4.54 -0.34
N LEU A 112 -10.11 4.15 -0.97
CA LEU A 112 -10.64 2.78 -0.88
C LEU A 112 -9.72 1.73 -1.53
N ALA A 113 -9.09 2.06 -2.66
CA ALA A 113 -8.11 1.17 -3.29
C ALA A 113 -6.89 0.98 -2.40
N VAL A 114 -6.36 2.07 -1.84
CA VAL A 114 -5.23 2.02 -0.88
C VAL A 114 -5.60 1.20 0.35
N ALA A 115 -6.74 1.45 0.99
CA ALA A 115 -7.16 0.68 2.16
C ALA A 115 -7.30 -0.83 1.85
N SER A 116 -7.78 -1.17 0.65
CA SER A 116 -7.91 -2.56 0.22
C SER A 116 -6.56 -3.25 0.00
N SER A 117 -5.55 -2.56 -0.53
CA SER A 117 -4.20 -3.14 -0.68
C SER A 117 -3.55 -3.37 0.67
N PHE A 118 -3.62 -2.37 1.54
CA PHE A 118 -3.03 -2.42 2.87
C PHE A 118 -3.64 -3.54 3.71
N LEU A 119 -4.96 -3.73 3.69
CA LEU A 119 -5.61 -4.75 4.52
C LEU A 119 -5.06 -6.16 4.26
N ALA A 120 -4.90 -6.54 2.99
CA ALA A 120 -4.47 -7.89 2.66
C ALA A 120 -2.96 -8.10 2.92
N GLU A 121 -2.14 -7.08 2.63
CA GLU A 121 -0.68 -7.08 2.86
C GLU A 121 -0.32 -6.99 4.36
N GLU A 122 -0.99 -6.15 5.15
CA GLU A 122 -0.76 -5.99 6.59
C GLU A 122 -1.12 -7.26 7.35
N ILE A 123 -2.29 -7.86 7.07
CA ILE A 123 -2.67 -9.12 7.71
C ILE A 123 -1.65 -10.20 7.37
N ASN A 124 -1.23 -10.31 6.10
CA ASN A 124 -0.18 -11.25 5.71
C ASN A 124 1.15 -10.98 6.43
N SER A 125 1.58 -9.73 6.50
CA SER A 125 2.85 -9.32 7.13
C SER A 125 2.85 -9.58 8.63
N ALA A 126 1.72 -9.36 9.29
CA ALA A 126 1.55 -9.66 10.71
C ALA A 126 1.58 -11.17 11.01
N LEU A 127 1.13 -11.99 10.06
CA LEU A 127 1.13 -13.45 10.19
C LEU A 127 2.45 -14.11 9.77
N LEU A 128 3.31 -13.41 9.03
CA LEU A 128 4.63 -13.90 8.67
C LEU A 128 5.57 -13.83 9.89
N PRO A 129 6.46 -14.84 10.05
CA PRO A 129 7.47 -14.79 11.10
C PRO A 129 8.34 -13.54 10.93
N LYS A 130 8.49 -12.74 11.99
CA LYS A 130 9.46 -11.64 11.96
C LYS A 130 10.85 -12.23 11.78
N PRO A 131 11.68 -11.71 10.86
CA PRO A 131 13.05 -12.16 10.73
C PRO A 131 13.74 -11.97 12.08
N VAL A 132 14.30 -13.05 12.62
CA VAL A 132 15.15 -12.98 13.80
C VAL A 132 16.30 -12.05 13.44
N PRO A 133 16.66 -11.06 14.28
CA PRO A 133 17.90 -10.31 14.07
C PRO A 133 19.01 -11.33 13.88
N VAL A 134 19.78 -11.21 12.79
CA VAL A 134 20.96 -12.04 12.58
C VAL A 134 21.92 -11.68 13.71
N VAL A 135 21.82 -12.39 14.82
CA VAL A 135 22.90 -12.47 15.78
C VAL A 135 23.98 -13.20 15.00
N GLU A 136 25.02 -12.47 14.59
CA GLU A 136 26.24 -13.06 14.09
C GLU A 136 26.63 -14.16 15.09
N LYS A 137 26.41 -15.42 14.72
CA LYS A 137 26.93 -16.52 15.49
C LYS A 137 28.44 -16.32 15.43
N LYS A 138 29.06 -16.03 16.60
CA LYS A 138 30.51 -16.13 16.73
C LYS A 138 30.94 -17.46 16.08
N PRO A 139 32.05 -17.47 15.31
CA PRO A 139 32.53 -18.69 14.69
C PRO A 139 32.57 -19.79 15.74
N LYS A 140 32.06 -20.98 15.42
CA LYS A 140 32.20 -22.14 16.31
C LYS A 140 33.69 -22.38 16.47
N LEU A 141 34.24 -22.07 17.64
CA LEU A 141 35.56 -22.51 18.04
C LEU A 141 35.56 -24.04 18.03
N SER A 142 36.66 -24.63 17.59
CA SER A 142 36.84 -26.08 17.66
C SER A 142 36.84 -26.53 19.13
N GLU A 143 36.45 -27.78 19.42
CA GLU A 143 36.45 -28.31 20.80
C GLU A 143 37.82 -28.16 21.49
N GLN A 144 38.90 -28.13 20.70
CA GLN A 144 40.26 -27.89 21.20
C GLN A 144 40.50 -26.44 21.65
N GLU A 145 39.88 -25.46 20.99
CA GLU A 145 40.00 -24.05 21.35
C GLU A 145 39.10 -23.71 22.56
N GLU A 146 37.93 -24.35 22.69
CA GLU A 146 37.09 -24.21 23.89
C GLU A 146 37.78 -24.78 25.14
N LEU A 147 38.44 -25.95 25.01
CA LEU A 147 39.23 -26.52 26.08
C LEU A 147 40.45 -25.64 26.42
N ALA A 148 41.13 -25.08 25.41
CA ALA A 148 42.26 -24.19 25.64
C ALA A 148 41.87 -22.90 26.38
N GLU A 149 40.72 -22.30 26.06
CA GLU A 149 40.20 -21.14 26.79
C GLU A 149 39.83 -21.49 28.25
N PHE A 150 39.27 -22.68 28.47
CA PHE A 150 38.91 -23.15 29.82
C PHE A 150 40.15 -23.33 30.72
N PHE A 151 41.27 -23.79 30.17
CA PHE A 151 42.53 -23.92 30.92
C PHE A 151 43.35 -22.61 30.99
N ALA A 152 43.06 -21.62 30.14
CA ALA A 152 43.78 -20.36 30.08
C ALA A 152 43.26 -19.31 31.09
N ASN A 153 42.05 -19.47 31.63
CA ASN A 153 41.52 -18.64 32.72
C ASN A 153 41.15 -19.54 33.92
N PRO A 154 42.03 -19.67 34.92
CA PRO A 154 41.74 -20.42 36.15
C PRO A 154 40.67 -19.77 37.03
#